data_AF-A0A7C2DNH4-F1
#
_entry.id   AF-A0A7C2DNH4-F1
#
_cell.length_a   1.000
_cell.length_b   1.000
_cell.length_c   1.000
_cell.angle_alpha   90.00
_cell.angle_beta   90.00
_cell.angle_gamma   90.00
#
_symmetry.space_group_name_H-M   'P 1'
#
loop_
_entity.id
_entity.type
_entity.pdbx_description
1 polymer ?
#
loop_
_entity_poly.entity_id
_entity_poly.type
_entity_poly.pdbx_seq_one_letter_code
_entity_poly.pdbx_strand_id
1 'polypeptide(L)' 'MEEYVVKRGEIFLPSRELKEIAWVTSKRIYKDASRDPLSFWSGFAEELAWFRRWRRIYWERLPHYS' A
#
# COMPACT_ATOMS: atom_id res chain seq x y z
N MET A 1 -22.15 -19.11 -4.18
CA MET A 1 -21.41 -17.83 -4.29
C MET A 1 -20.65 -17.68 -3.00
N GLU A 2 -19.32 -17.54 -3.03
CA GLU A 2 -18.55 -17.32 -1.80
C GLU A 2 -18.90 -15.93 -1.24
N GLU A 3 -19.21 -15.86 0.04
CA GLU A 3 -19.56 -14.60 0.71
C GLU A 3 -18.28 -13.99 1.30
N TYR A 4 -17.73 -12.99 0.61
CA TYR A 4 -16.45 -12.40 1.02
C TYR A 4 -16.52 -11.47 2.24
N VAL A 5 -17.73 -11.16 2.71
CA VAL A 5 -17.98 -10.20 3.79
C VAL A 5 -18.87 -10.84 4.85
N VAL A 6 -18.52 -10.65 6.12
CA VAL A 6 -19.30 -11.11 7.28
C VAL A 6 -19.82 -9.90 8.04
N LYS A 7 -21.15 -9.79 8.18
CA LYS A 7 -21.78 -8.74 8.99
C LYS A 7 -21.78 -9.11 10.48
N ARG A 8 -21.30 -8.22 11.34
CA ARG A 8 -21.36 -8.31 12.81
C ARG A 8 -21.94 -7.01 13.37
N GLY A 9 -23.23 -6.98 13.67
CA GLY A 9 -23.94 -5.74 13.98
C GLY A 9 -23.89 -4.79 12.79
N GLU A 10 -23.48 -3.55 12.99
CA GLU A 10 -23.30 -2.53 11.93
C GLU A 10 -21.92 -2.60 11.23
N ILE A 11 -21.08 -3.59 11.56
CA ILE A 11 -19.72 -3.72 11.03
C ILE A 11 -19.65 -4.82 9.97
N PHE A 12 -19.03 -4.51 8.83
CA PHE A 12 -18.73 -5.45 7.77
C PHE A 12 -17.24 -5.86 7.85
N LEU A 13 -16.98 -7.12 8.15
CA LEU A 13 -15.64 -7.67 8.28
C LEU A 13 -15.29 -8.53 7.07
N PRO A 14 -14.01 -8.65 6.70
CA PRO A 14 -13.59 -9.64 5.73
C PRO A 14 -13.86 -11.04 6.26
N SER A 15 -14.48 -11.88 5.42
CA SER A 15 -14.63 -13.33 5.62
C SER A 15 -13.27 -14.02 5.76
N ARG A 16 -13.27 -15.32 6.08
CA ARG A 16 -12.03 -16.10 6.11
C ARG A 16 -11.47 -16.25 4.70
N GLU A 17 -12.35 -16.54 3.75
CA GLU A 17 -12.06 -16.75 2.34
C GLU A 17 -11.41 -15.49 1.73
N LEU A 18 -11.92 -14.29 2.09
CA LEU A 18 -11.31 -13.01 1.66
C LEU A 18 -9.93 -12.79 2.28
N LYS A 19 -9.70 -13.22 3.53
CA LYS A 19 -8.39 -13.06 4.18
C LYS A 19 -7.32 -13.97 3.58
N GLU A 20 -7.71 -15.14 3.07
CA GLU A 20 -6.79 -16.09 2.45
C GLU A 20 -6.23 -15.58 1.11
N ILE A 21 -7.03 -14.82 0.35
CA ILE A 21 -6.64 -14.25 -0.95
C ILE A 21 -6.14 -12.80 -0.86
N ALA A 22 -6.07 -12.22 0.34
CA ALA A 22 -5.67 -10.84 0.52
C ALA A 22 -4.16 -10.65 0.30
N TRP A 23 -3.79 -9.67 -0.52
CA TRP A 23 -2.41 -9.26 -0.73
C TRP A 23 -1.75 -8.69 0.53
N VAL A 24 -2.55 -8.15 1.45
CA VAL A 24 -2.09 -7.53 2.69
C VAL A 24 -2.84 -8.14 3.87
N THR A 25 -2.12 -8.91 4.67
CA THR A 25 -2.66 -9.59 5.86
C THR A 25 -2.14 -9.00 7.18
N SER A 26 -1.14 -8.11 7.11
CA SER A 26 -0.46 -7.54 8.28
C SER A 26 -0.51 -6.02 8.28
N LYS A 27 -0.80 -5.44 9.45
CA LYS A 27 -0.72 -3.99 9.67
C LYS A 27 0.71 -3.44 9.62
N ARG A 28 1.72 -4.31 9.58
CA ARG A 28 3.14 -3.92 9.56
C ARG A 28 3.49 -3.06 8.34
N ILE A 29 2.85 -3.28 7.19
CA ILE A 29 3.09 -2.51 5.96
C ILE A 29 2.96 -1.00 6.18
N TYR A 30 1.98 -0.57 6.97
CA TYR A 30 1.79 0.84 7.29
C TYR A 30 2.88 1.38 8.20
N LYS A 31 3.34 0.60 9.18
CA LYS A 31 4.45 0.99 10.06
C LYS A 31 5.76 1.12 9.28
N ASP A 32 6.01 0.20 8.36
CA ASP A 32 7.20 0.23 7.51
C ASP A 32 7.15 1.41 6.54
N ALA A 33 6.00 1.70 5.93
CA ALA A 33 5.78 2.87 5.07
C ALA A 33 5.98 4.19 5.82
N SER A 34 5.49 4.30 7.06
CA SER A 34 5.68 5.51 7.87
C SER A 34 7.12 5.70 8.37
N ARG A 35 7.86 4.60 8.59
CA ARG A 35 9.23 4.66 9.13
C ARG A 35 10.22 5.22 8.12
N ASP A 36 10.15 4.76 6.87
CA ASP A 36 10.99 5.26 5.77
C ASP A 36 10.19 5.26 4.46
N PRO A 37 9.42 6.33 4.19
CA PRO A 37 8.51 6.37 3.05
C PRO A 37 9.26 6.37 1.71
N LEU A 38 10.44 6.99 1.63
CA LEU A 38 11.19 7.04 0.38
C LEU A 38 11.74 5.67 0.01
N SER A 39 12.36 4.96 0.95
CA SER A 39 12.85 3.60 0.69
C SER A 39 11.69 2.63 0.46
N PHE A 40 10.60 2.76 1.22
CA PHE A 40 9.41 1.92 1.04
C PHE A 40 8.83 2.03 -0.37
N TRP A 41 8.52 3.25 -0.82
CA TRP A 41 7.91 3.45 -2.14
C TRP A 41 8.88 3.23 -3.29
N SER A 42 10.15 3.61 -3.14
CA SER A 42 11.14 3.31 -4.18
C SER A 42 11.34 1.80 -4.35
N GLY A 43 11.35 1.02 -3.27
CA GLY A 43 11.42 -0.44 -3.32
C GLY A 43 10.35 -1.06 -4.23
N PHE A 44 9.08 -0.70 -4.03
CA PHE A 44 8.00 -1.17 -4.91
C PHE A 44 8.11 -0.62 -6.34
N ALA A 45 8.55 0.63 -6.49
CA ALA A 45 8.72 1.21 -7.82
C ALA A 45 9.79 0.47 -8.64
N GLU A 46 10.82 -0.12 -8.02
CA GLU A 46 11.84 -0.92 -8.71
C GLU A 46 11.29 -2.20 -9.36
N GLU A 47 10.14 -2.71 -8.91
CA GLU A 47 9.52 -3.91 -9.47
C GLU A 47 8.89 -3.67 -10.84
N LEU A 48 8.69 -2.41 -11.22
CA LEU A 48 8.10 -2.04 -12.51
C LEU A 48 9.15 -2.04 -13.64
N ALA A 49 8.70 -2.29 -14.87
CA ALA A 49 9.56 -2.21 -16.05
C ALA A 49 9.73 -0.75 -16.49
N TRP A 50 10.87 -0.14 -16.17
CA TRP A 50 11.17 1.24 -16.54
C TRP A 50 11.97 1.31 -17.85
N PHE A 51 11.48 2.12 -18.79
CA PHE A 51 12.26 2.50 -19.97
C PHE A 51 13.54 3.26 -19.58
N ARG A 52 13.44 4.12 -18.57
CA ARG A 52 14.58 4.80 -17.94
C ARG A 52 14.32 5.02 -16.46
N ARG A 53 15.24 4.56 -15.61
CA ARG A 53 15.16 4.70 -14.16
C ARG A 53 15.35 6.16 -13.70
N TRP A 54 14.67 6.53 -12.62
CA TRP A 54 14.80 7.85 -11.99
C TRP A 54 16.13 8.01 -11.27
N ARG A 55 16.59 9.26 -11.12
CA ARG A 55 17.77 9.61 -10.32
C ARG A 55 17.42 10.08 -8.91
N ARG A 56 16.15 10.45 -8.69
CA ARG A 56 15.65 11.01 -7.43
C ARG A 56 14.27 10.43 -7.15
N ILE A 57 14.08 9.92 -5.93
CA ILE A 57 12.85 9.20 -5.53
C ILE A 57 11.67 10.16 -5.38
N TYR A 58 11.87 11.31 -4.73
CA TYR A 58 10.85 12.33 -4.55
C TYR A 58 11.48 13.72 -4.56
N TRP A 59 10.77 14.68 -5.15
CA TRP A 59 11.09 16.11 -5.10
C TRP A 59 9.79 16.88 -5.03
N GLU A 60 9.64 17.67 -3.99
CA GLU A 60 8.51 18.56 -3.83
C GLU A 60 8.87 19.94 -4.38
N ARG A 61 8.05 20.46 -5.29
CA ARG A 61 8.11 21.85 -5.73
C ARG A 61 6.69 22.42 -5.70
N LEU A 62 6.24 22.81 -4.51
CA LEU A 62 4.92 23.40 -4.35
C LEU A 62 4.90 24.80 -4.97
N PRO A 63 3.89 25.13 -5.79
CA PRO A 63 3.83 26.42 -6.49
C PRO A 63 3.54 27.64 -5.59
N HIS A 64 3.19 27.45 -4.31
CA HIS A 64 2.67 28.52 -3.45
C HIS A 64 3.33 28.63 -2.06
N TYR A 65 4.44 27.93 -1.82
CA TYR A 65 5.21 28.05 -0.58
C TYR A 65 6.66 28.41 -0.94
N SER A 66 6.91 29.71 -1.09
CA SER A 66 8.23 30.32 -1.28
C SER A 66 8.27 31.67 -0.58
#